data_AF-B7J8N6-F1
#
_entry.id   AF-B7J8N6-F1
#
_cell.length_a   1.000
_cell.length_b   1.000
_cell.length_c   1.000
_cell.angle_alpha   90.00
_cell.angle_beta   90.00
_cell.angle_gamma   90.00
#
_symmetry.space_group_name_H-M   'P 1'
#
loop_
_entity.id
_entity.type
_entity.pdbx_description
1 polymer ?
#
loop_
_entity_poly.entity_id
_entity_poly.type
_entity_poly.pdbx_seq_one_letter_code
_entity_poly.pdbx_strand_id
1 'polypeptide(L)'
;MTTTADEDLTLPEYRDNPFIAKLPPPMSTHDALLAMAAPPTFNAAERGYPAHLRAHCISRLKGYFEPLETHLSLEAKFGLLIRQGYLCRNPTTADYTRRVREGATRVFEKDLMAGGRSVRSTASSFALIGCSGIGKSYGMARILELYPQKIHHAEPRSIDQVVWLKLDSPHKGSPKQLCISFFRSMDDLLGTRYSAQFGSSRRSVDEMMVHMAHVANLHALGVLIVDEIQHIREAPGAGAEALLNFLVTLVNTIGIPVILIGTMGALPLLQGDFRQARRASGLGSLVWERMENEPTWNYFVERMWAYQWTREISPLTDEVRQVLYEESQGIVDVLINLFMMAQLRAIQLGVLNRRPERIDAGLLRQVASEHMRLIAPMINALKRGDREAIAQYDDIRPMQDQVLQVFSDALSCMPGQPVLATRSPVASVTTEKAASTNLDVRGILLPILEQLGLAGDIAEILVAEAETEHPGLSALDLVGIITAKLRDRVPANPSKKPRKSTTSATKTAKTPLPVDAQDLRTIISAKKEGVSAYDALLAAGAVKPPMADLAS
;
A
#
# COMPACT_ATOMS: atom_id res chain seq x y z
N MET A 1 35.16 11.83 -18.25
CA MET A 1 36.35 10.99 -18.05
C MET A 1 36.46 10.69 -16.57
N THR A 2 35.58 9.82 -16.07
CA THR A 2 35.66 9.24 -14.73
C THR A 2 36.50 7.98 -14.85
N THR A 3 37.49 7.92 -13.98
CA THR A 3 38.62 7.00 -13.94
C THR A 3 38.21 5.53 -13.91
N THR A 4 38.87 4.74 -14.76
CA THR A 4 38.88 3.27 -14.88
C THR A 4 39.34 2.51 -13.62
N ALA A 5 39.36 3.16 -12.45
CA ALA A 5 39.82 2.58 -11.19
C ALA A 5 38.67 2.10 -10.28
N ASP A 6 37.44 2.55 -10.50
CA ASP A 6 36.27 2.11 -9.73
C ASP A 6 35.66 0.79 -10.23
N GLU A 7 35.99 0.35 -11.45
CA GLU A 7 35.52 -0.95 -11.97
C GLU A 7 36.17 -2.15 -11.23
N ASP A 8 37.33 -1.94 -10.60
CA ASP A 8 38.12 -3.00 -9.93
C ASP A 8 37.69 -3.30 -8.48
N LEU A 9 36.79 -2.51 -7.87
CA LEU A 9 36.30 -2.72 -6.50
C LEU A 9 34.95 -3.46 -6.44
N THR A 10 34.65 -4.27 -7.46
CA THR A 10 33.43 -5.08 -7.49
C THR A 10 33.74 -6.53 -7.12
N LEU A 11 33.01 -7.06 -6.13
CA LEU A 11 33.11 -8.48 -5.75
C LEU A 11 32.82 -9.36 -6.99
N PRO A 12 33.67 -10.36 -7.32
CA PRO A 12 33.46 -11.21 -8.49
C PRO A 12 32.06 -11.84 -8.54
N GLU A 13 31.57 -12.32 -7.39
CA GLU A 13 30.26 -12.93 -7.26
C GLU A 13 29.08 -11.97 -7.53
N TYR A 14 29.30 -10.65 -7.43
CA TYR A 14 28.29 -9.63 -7.73
C TYR A 14 28.34 -9.24 -9.21
N ARG A 15 29.54 -9.11 -9.76
CA ARG A 15 29.76 -8.81 -11.18
C ARG A 15 29.25 -9.94 -12.07
N ASP A 16 29.54 -11.18 -11.69
CA ASP A 16 29.25 -12.37 -12.51
C ASP A 16 27.78 -12.82 -12.42
N ASN A 17 26.95 -12.12 -11.62
CA ASN A 17 25.52 -12.37 -11.48
C ASN A 17 24.71 -11.24 -12.14
N PRO A 18 24.05 -11.49 -13.29
CA PRO A 18 23.28 -10.47 -14.01
C PRO A 18 22.21 -9.76 -13.17
N PHE A 19 21.60 -10.44 -12.19
CA PHE A 19 20.59 -9.83 -11.32
C PHE A 19 21.19 -8.84 -10.30
N ILE A 20 22.47 -8.97 -9.97
CA ILE A 20 23.18 -8.06 -9.06
C ILE A 20 23.89 -6.96 -9.86
N ALA A 21 24.52 -7.30 -10.97
CA ALA A 21 25.29 -6.36 -11.79
C ALA A 21 24.46 -5.17 -12.33
N LYS A 22 23.14 -5.34 -12.51
CA LYS A 22 22.23 -4.25 -12.92
C LYS A 22 21.62 -3.46 -11.76
N LEU A 23 21.87 -3.85 -10.51
CA LEU A 23 21.47 -3.04 -9.36
C LEU A 23 22.42 -1.84 -9.23
N PRO A 24 21.99 -0.75 -8.57
CA PRO A 24 22.91 0.29 -8.14
C PRO A 24 24.10 -0.32 -7.39
N PRO A 25 25.32 0.25 -7.48
CA PRO A 25 26.45 -0.25 -6.71
C PRO A 25 26.19 -0.10 -5.20
N PRO A 26 26.84 -0.92 -4.35
CA PRO A 26 26.81 -0.69 -2.90
C PRO A 26 27.30 0.73 -2.58
N MET A 27 26.47 1.51 -1.90
CA MET A 27 26.79 2.90 -1.59
C MET A 27 27.63 2.99 -0.32
N SER A 28 28.51 4.00 -0.24
CA SER A 28 29.09 4.39 1.04
C SER A 28 28.02 5.05 1.93
N THR A 29 28.25 5.12 3.24
CA THR A 29 27.33 5.84 4.15
C THR A 29 27.11 7.30 3.74
N HIS A 30 28.16 7.94 3.20
CA HIS A 30 28.07 9.31 2.71
C HIS A 30 27.20 9.42 1.46
N ASP A 31 27.35 8.51 0.50
CA ASP A 31 26.56 8.55 -0.72
C ASP A 31 25.10 8.21 -0.45
N ALA A 32 24.84 7.26 0.46
CA ALA A 32 23.50 6.94 0.94
C ALA A 32 22.82 8.15 1.62
N LEU A 33 23.59 8.93 2.40
CA LEU A 33 23.08 10.17 3.02
C LEU A 33 22.62 11.17 1.96
N LEU A 34 23.46 11.41 0.94
CA LEU A 34 23.14 12.34 -0.15
C LEU A 34 21.98 11.84 -1.01
N ALA A 35 21.93 10.55 -1.32
CA ALA A 35 20.91 9.96 -2.17
C ALA A 35 19.53 9.93 -1.48
N MET A 36 19.48 9.76 -0.16
CA MET A 36 18.24 9.79 0.61
C MET A 36 17.78 11.20 0.99
N ALA A 37 18.65 12.21 0.93
CA ALA A 37 18.30 13.57 1.29
C ALA A 37 17.31 14.17 0.29
N ALA A 38 16.09 14.41 0.74
CA ALA A 38 15.00 14.94 -0.07
C ALA A 38 14.32 16.12 0.64
N PRO A 39 14.96 17.30 0.67
CA PRO A 39 14.39 18.47 1.32
C PRO A 39 13.11 18.93 0.61
N PRO A 40 12.07 19.37 1.34
CA PRO A 40 10.85 19.86 0.75
C PRO A 40 11.11 21.16 -0.04
N THR A 41 10.38 21.35 -1.13
CA THR A 41 10.48 22.58 -1.92
C THR A 41 10.08 23.79 -1.08
N PHE A 42 11.04 24.67 -0.84
CA PHE A 42 10.86 25.86 -0.01
C PHE A 42 11.53 27.07 -0.64
N ASN A 43 10.80 28.19 -0.66
CA ASN A 43 11.36 29.48 -1.03
C ASN A 43 10.90 30.56 -0.04
N ALA A 44 11.85 31.37 0.45
CA ALA A 44 11.57 32.45 1.39
C ALA A 44 10.53 33.46 0.88
N ALA A 45 10.42 33.67 -0.43
CA ALA A 45 9.41 34.54 -1.05
C ALA A 45 7.98 34.03 -0.85
N GLU A 46 7.78 32.72 -0.66
CA GLU A 46 6.46 32.11 -0.44
C GLU A 46 5.80 32.58 0.86
N ARG A 47 6.59 33.11 1.82
CA ARG A 47 6.05 33.74 3.04
C ARG A 47 5.19 34.97 2.75
N GLY A 48 5.43 35.62 1.61
CA GLY A 48 4.64 36.76 1.14
C GLY A 48 3.33 36.36 0.44
N TYR A 49 3.10 35.07 0.17
CA TYR A 49 1.91 34.62 -0.53
C TYR A 49 0.61 34.88 0.27
N PRO A 50 -0.54 34.98 -0.42
CA PRO A 50 -1.84 34.95 0.21
C PRO A 50 -1.98 33.76 1.17
N ALA A 51 -2.73 33.99 2.24
CA ALA A 51 -2.78 33.08 3.37
C ALA A 51 -3.30 31.67 2.98
N HIS A 52 -4.25 31.60 2.03
CA HIS A 52 -4.75 30.34 1.50
C HIS A 52 -3.68 29.55 0.71
N LEU A 53 -2.81 30.21 -0.06
CA LEU A 53 -1.69 29.54 -0.75
C LEU A 53 -0.62 29.06 0.22
N ARG A 54 -0.37 29.83 1.30
CA ARG A 54 0.60 29.43 2.33
C ARG A 54 0.15 28.16 3.07
N ALA A 55 -1.15 27.97 3.29
CA ALA A 55 -1.68 26.71 3.81
C ALA A 55 -1.34 25.51 2.91
N HIS A 56 -1.41 25.66 1.59
CA HIS A 56 -0.95 24.63 0.65
C HIS A 56 0.57 24.44 0.66
N CYS A 57 1.36 25.48 0.92
CA CYS A 57 2.80 25.34 1.03
C CYS A 57 3.20 24.56 2.29
N ILE A 58 2.50 24.77 3.42
CA ILE A 58 2.72 24.02 4.66
C ILE A 58 2.50 22.51 4.44
N SER A 59 1.58 22.09 3.56
CA SER A 59 1.33 20.67 3.31
C SER A 59 2.57 19.93 2.74
N ARG A 60 3.53 20.66 2.15
CA ARG A 60 4.81 20.10 1.68
C ARG A 60 5.65 19.51 2.81
N LEU A 61 5.44 19.93 4.07
CA LEU A 61 6.09 19.34 5.24
C LEU A 61 5.72 17.86 5.45
N LYS A 62 4.59 17.38 4.92
CA LYS A 62 4.29 15.93 4.96
C LYS A 62 5.33 15.10 4.23
N GLY A 63 6.00 15.67 3.23
CA GLY A 63 7.10 15.04 2.51
C GLY A 63 8.48 15.24 3.14
N TYR A 64 8.57 15.97 4.26
CA TYR A 64 9.85 16.24 4.92
C TYR A 64 10.52 14.94 5.35
N PHE A 65 11.77 14.76 4.92
CA PHE A 65 12.59 13.61 5.27
C PHE A 65 14.02 14.07 5.52
N GLU A 66 14.48 13.92 6.75
CA GLU A 66 15.89 14.09 7.10
C GLU A 66 16.48 12.70 7.36
N PRO A 67 17.47 12.25 6.57
CA PRO A 67 18.12 10.98 6.80
C PRO A 67 18.83 10.98 8.16
N LEU A 68 18.75 9.86 8.87
CA LEU A 68 19.35 9.66 10.20
C LEU A 68 20.18 8.38 10.18
N GLU A 69 20.99 8.16 11.21
CA GLU A 69 21.83 6.96 11.35
C GLU A 69 21.03 5.64 11.24
N THR A 70 19.81 5.63 11.77
CA THR A 70 18.87 4.49 11.67
C THR A 70 18.47 4.19 10.23
N HIS A 71 18.24 5.22 9.41
CA HIS A 71 17.96 5.09 7.98
C HIS A 71 19.18 4.55 7.22
N LEU A 72 20.38 5.05 7.53
CA LEU A 72 21.63 4.60 6.91
C LEU A 72 21.94 3.14 7.26
N SER A 73 21.73 2.74 8.51
CA SER A 73 21.86 1.34 8.93
C SER A 73 20.85 0.43 8.22
N LEU A 74 19.62 0.92 8.02
CA LEU A 74 18.59 0.19 7.29
C LEU A 74 18.93 0.02 5.81
N GLU A 75 19.45 1.06 5.15
CA GLU A 75 19.91 0.99 3.75
C GLU A 75 21.01 -0.06 3.61
N ALA A 76 22.04 -0.01 4.45
CA ALA A 76 23.16 -0.96 4.39
C ALA A 76 22.68 -2.41 4.57
N LYS A 77 21.74 -2.64 5.49
CA LYS A 77 21.12 -3.97 5.69
C LYS A 77 20.27 -4.39 4.50
N PHE A 78 19.48 -3.48 3.93
CA PHE A 78 18.66 -3.74 2.75
C PHE A 78 19.55 -4.10 1.54
N GLY A 79 20.59 -3.32 1.28
CA GLY A 79 21.55 -3.55 0.20
C GLY A 79 22.29 -4.87 0.33
N LEU A 80 22.63 -5.29 1.55
CA LEU A 80 23.21 -6.60 1.81
C LEU A 80 22.18 -7.72 1.59
N LEU A 81 20.97 -7.58 2.13
CA LEU A 81 19.89 -8.56 2.04
C LEU A 81 19.56 -8.92 0.60
N ILE A 82 19.37 -7.91 -0.26
CA ILE A 82 18.97 -8.12 -1.65
C ILE A 82 20.06 -8.84 -2.44
N ARG A 83 21.33 -8.46 -2.27
CA ARG A 83 22.47 -9.08 -2.98
C ARG A 83 22.72 -10.50 -2.51
N GLN A 84 22.68 -10.74 -1.19
CA GLN A 84 22.78 -12.09 -0.62
C GLN A 84 21.65 -13.02 -1.10
N GLY A 85 20.43 -12.48 -1.22
CA GLY A 85 19.31 -13.19 -1.82
C GLY A 85 19.55 -13.60 -3.27
N TYR A 86 20.25 -12.78 -4.06
CA TYR A 86 20.51 -13.07 -5.47
C TYR A 86 21.69 -14.00 -5.72
N LEU A 87 22.65 -14.13 -4.79
CA LEU A 87 23.84 -14.99 -4.97
C LEU A 87 23.50 -16.43 -5.41
N CYS A 88 22.53 -17.07 -4.76
CA CYS A 88 22.07 -18.42 -5.12
C CYS A 88 21.02 -18.47 -6.24
N ARG A 89 20.79 -17.36 -6.94
CA ARG A 89 19.78 -17.20 -8.00
C ARG A 89 20.37 -16.65 -9.31
N ASN A 90 21.64 -16.92 -9.57
CA ASN A 90 22.31 -16.46 -10.78
C ASN A 90 21.68 -17.11 -12.05
N PRO A 91 21.14 -16.33 -13.00
CA PRO A 91 20.47 -16.86 -14.19
C PRO A 91 21.43 -17.57 -15.17
N THR A 92 22.73 -17.34 -15.07
CA THR A 92 23.74 -18.02 -15.91
C THR A 92 24.09 -19.42 -15.39
N THR A 93 23.72 -19.75 -14.15
CA THR A 93 24.06 -21.05 -13.56
C THR A 93 22.96 -22.09 -13.75
N ALA A 94 23.37 -23.36 -13.78
CA ALA A 94 22.43 -24.49 -13.86
C ALA A 94 21.46 -24.54 -12.67
N ASP A 95 21.87 -23.99 -11.52
CA ASP A 95 21.09 -23.97 -10.29
C ASP A 95 19.80 -23.15 -10.43
N TYR A 96 19.85 -21.99 -11.10
CA TYR A 96 18.65 -21.19 -11.34
C TYR A 96 17.68 -21.89 -12.29
N THR A 97 18.20 -22.48 -13.38
CA THR A 97 17.36 -23.24 -14.31
C THR A 97 16.71 -24.45 -13.63
N ARG A 98 17.46 -25.15 -12.76
CA ARG A 98 16.92 -26.24 -11.93
C ARG A 98 15.82 -25.74 -11.00
N ARG A 99 16.01 -24.62 -10.30
CA ARG A 99 15.00 -24.01 -9.41
C ARG A 99 13.70 -23.68 -10.15
N VAL A 100 13.78 -23.10 -11.35
CA VAL A 100 12.58 -22.78 -12.15
C VAL A 100 11.84 -24.05 -12.58
N ARG A 101 12.57 -25.10 -13.00
CA ARG A 101 11.99 -26.40 -13.36
C ARG A 101 11.35 -27.11 -12.16
N GLU A 102 12.03 -27.15 -11.02
CA GLU A 102 11.48 -27.68 -9.77
C GLU A 102 10.22 -26.92 -9.36
N GLY A 103 10.20 -25.59 -9.53
CA GLY A 103 9.00 -24.78 -9.32
C GLY A 103 7.82 -25.21 -10.20
N ALA A 104 8.06 -25.56 -11.47
CA ALA A 104 7.02 -26.08 -12.36
C ALA A 104 6.53 -27.47 -11.92
N THR A 105 7.42 -28.34 -11.45
CA THR A 105 7.05 -29.64 -10.86
C THR A 105 6.18 -29.46 -9.63
N ARG A 106 6.55 -28.56 -8.71
CA ARG A 106 5.73 -28.22 -7.53
C ARG A 106 4.33 -27.76 -7.91
N VAL A 107 4.22 -26.91 -8.94
CA VAL A 107 2.92 -26.46 -9.48
C VAL A 107 2.09 -27.62 -10.01
N PHE A 108 2.70 -28.57 -10.72
CA PHE A 108 2.00 -29.73 -11.26
C PHE A 108 1.52 -30.68 -10.16
N GLU A 109 2.40 -30.96 -9.19
CA GLU A 109 2.11 -31.87 -8.06
C GLU A 109 1.26 -31.21 -6.96
N LYS A 110 1.09 -29.89 -7.02
CA LYS A 110 0.40 -29.06 -6.02
C LYS A 110 0.98 -29.19 -4.60
N ASP A 111 2.26 -29.49 -4.52
CA ASP A 111 2.99 -29.64 -3.27
C ASP A 111 4.21 -28.72 -3.27
N LEU A 112 4.37 -27.95 -2.21
CA LEU A 112 5.51 -27.04 -2.04
C LEU A 112 6.81 -27.79 -1.78
N MET A 113 6.70 -29.02 -1.25
CA MET A 113 7.82 -29.89 -0.89
C MET A 113 8.19 -30.87 -2.01
N ALA A 114 7.45 -30.86 -3.12
CA ALA A 114 7.75 -31.61 -4.32
C ALA A 114 9.07 -31.17 -4.99
N GLY A 115 9.78 -32.14 -5.56
CA GLY A 115 11.10 -31.95 -6.18
C GLY A 115 12.26 -32.43 -5.30
N GLY A 116 13.39 -32.73 -5.94
CA GLY A 116 14.60 -33.26 -5.28
C GLY A 116 15.28 -32.28 -4.30
N ARG A 117 16.49 -32.63 -3.86
CA ARG A 117 17.29 -31.92 -2.82
C ARG A 117 17.07 -30.41 -2.80
N SER A 118 16.67 -29.90 -1.63
CA SER A 118 16.56 -28.47 -1.32
C SER A 118 17.76 -27.69 -1.85
N VAL A 119 17.51 -26.79 -2.81
CA VAL A 119 18.52 -25.85 -3.29
C VAL A 119 18.98 -25.03 -2.10
N ARG A 120 20.30 -24.95 -1.86
CA ARG A 120 20.86 -24.11 -0.79
C ARG A 120 20.25 -22.71 -0.88
N SER A 121 19.62 -22.28 0.20
CA SER A 121 19.00 -20.95 0.30
C SER A 121 19.94 -20.04 1.09
N THR A 122 20.36 -18.94 0.48
CA THR A 122 21.01 -17.80 1.16
C THR A 122 19.99 -16.73 1.55
N ALA A 123 18.69 -17.01 1.34
CA ALA A 123 17.64 -16.07 1.66
C ALA A 123 17.59 -15.82 3.16
N SER A 124 17.62 -14.55 3.50
CA SER A 124 17.65 -14.04 4.86
C SER A 124 16.38 -13.24 5.13
N SER A 125 16.05 -13.06 6.40
CA SER A 125 14.94 -12.20 6.80
C SER A 125 15.37 -11.25 7.91
N PHE A 126 14.83 -10.04 7.87
CA PHE A 126 14.98 -9.09 8.97
C PHE A 126 13.63 -8.46 9.31
N ALA A 127 13.50 -8.02 10.57
CA ALA A 127 12.31 -7.33 11.03
C ALA A 127 12.66 -5.91 11.50
N LEU A 128 11.84 -4.94 11.09
CA LEU A 128 11.88 -3.54 11.46
C LEU A 128 10.70 -3.24 12.39
N ILE A 129 10.97 -3.08 13.68
CA ILE A 129 9.93 -2.93 14.70
C ILE A 129 10.11 -1.58 15.37
N GLY A 130 9.06 -0.79 15.52
CA GLY A 130 9.15 0.53 16.17
C GLY A 130 7.78 1.08 16.54
N CYS A 131 7.72 2.14 17.35
CA CYS A 131 6.45 2.84 17.61
C CYS A 131 5.79 3.30 16.29
N SER A 132 4.46 3.37 16.25
CA SER A 132 3.76 3.97 15.11
C SER A 132 4.18 5.44 14.94
N GLY A 133 4.08 6.00 13.73
CA GLY A 133 4.44 7.40 13.45
C GLY A 133 5.93 7.76 13.53
N ILE A 134 6.84 6.81 13.76
CA ILE A 134 8.29 7.12 13.82
C ILE A 134 8.98 7.21 12.45
N GLY A 135 8.28 6.85 11.37
CA GLY A 135 8.81 6.91 10.01
C GLY A 135 9.40 5.61 9.47
N LYS A 136 9.09 4.44 10.04
CA LYS A 136 9.58 3.13 9.53
C LYS A 136 9.23 2.89 8.06
N SER A 137 7.94 2.96 7.75
CA SER A 137 7.42 2.68 6.40
C SER A 137 7.84 3.75 5.41
N TYR A 138 7.97 5.00 5.88
CA TYR A 138 8.45 6.13 5.08
C TYR A 138 9.95 6.02 4.79
N GLY A 139 10.77 5.71 5.78
CA GLY A 139 12.19 5.43 5.64
C GLY A 139 12.48 4.23 4.74
N MET A 140 11.69 3.15 4.86
CA MET A 140 11.76 2.03 3.91
C MET A 140 11.41 2.48 2.49
N ALA A 141 10.32 3.25 2.31
CA ALA A 141 9.93 3.73 0.98
C ALA A 141 11.05 4.58 0.33
N ARG A 142 11.72 5.45 1.10
CA ARG A 142 12.88 6.22 0.63
C ARG A 142 14.05 5.34 0.20
N ILE A 143 14.33 4.26 0.93
CA ILE A 143 15.35 3.30 0.52
C ILE A 143 14.94 2.59 -0.76
N LEU A 144 13.68 2.18 -0.89
CA LEU A 144 13.17 1.52 -2.09
C LEU A 144 13.24 2.41 -3.33
N GLU A 145 13.11 3.74 -3.19
CA GLU A 145 13.31 4.72 -4.28
C GLU A 145 14.74 4.68 -4.87
N LEU A 146 15.74 4.26 -4.10
CA LEU A 146 17.12 4.12 -4.57
C LEU A 146 17.31 2.93 -5.51
N TYR A 147 16.39 1.96 -5.50
CA TYR A 147 16.49 0.72 -6.26
C TYR A 147 15.38 0.66 -7.32
N PRO A 148 15.69 0.38 -8.59
CA PRO A 148 14.66 0.24 -9.62
C PRO A 148 13.72 -0.90 -9.25
N GLN A 149 12.41 -0.69 -9.33
CA GLN A 149 11.44 -1.74 -8.95
C GLN A 149 11.43 -2.92 -9.93
N LYS A 150 11.64 -2.66 -11.22
CA LYS A 150 11.66 -3.63 -12.32
C LYS A 150 12.90 -3.43 -13.19
N ILE A 151 13.56 -4.52 -13.57
CA ILE A 151 14.68 -4.53 -14.52
C ILE A 151 14.41 -5.56 -15.60
N HIS A 152 14.50 -5.16 -16.87
CA HIS A 152 14.43 -6.08 -18.00
C HIS A 152 15.82 -6.61 -18.36
N HIS A 153 15.93 -7.92 -18.52
CA HIS A 153 17.12 -8.60 -19.01
C HIS A 153 16.84 -9.20 -20.37
N ALA A 154 17.61 -8.84 -21.39
CA ALA A 154 17.55 -9.49 -22.70
C ALA A 154 18.40 -10.77 -22.74
N GLU A 155 19.55 -10.75 -22.07
CA GLU A 155 20.51 -11.85 -21.97
C GLU A 155 20.84 -12.15 -20.50
N PRO A 156 21.13 -13.42 -20.13
CA PRO A 156 21.15 -14.63 -20.97
C PRO A 156 19.75 -15.15 -21.36
N ARG A 157 18.69 -14.61 -20.75
CA ARG A 157 17.29 -14.90 -21.08
C ARG A 157 16.46 -13.63 -20.93
N SER A 158 15.42 -13.50 -21.75
CA SER A 158 14.40 -12.46 -21.62
C SER A 158 13.62 -12.64 -20.32
N ILE A 159 14.03 -11.94 -19.26
CA ILE A 159 13.43 -12.03 -17.92
C ILE A 159 13.18 -10.62 -17.38
N ASP A 160 11.95 -10.39 -16.92
CA ASP A 160 11.62 -9.23 -16.10
C ASP A 160 11.92 -9.56 -14.64
N GLN A 161 13.01 -8.99 -14.12
CA GLN A 161 13.41 -9.06 -12.72
C GLN A 161 12.59 -8.04 -11.92
N VAL A 162 11.93 -8.50 -10.86
CA VAL A 162 11.30 -7.64 -9.86
C VAL A 162 12.26 -7.50 -8.68
N VAL A 163 12.77 -6.30 -8.45
CA VAL A 163 13.82 -6.08 -7.44
C VAL A 163 13.25 -6.12 -6.03
N TRP A 164 12.09 -5.49 -5.83
CA TRP A 164 11.40 -5.47 -4.56
C TRP A 164 9.88 -5.43 -4.76
N LEU A 165 9.15 -6.02 -3.82
CA LEU A 165 7.69 -5.93 -3.76
C LEU A 165 7.27 -5.62 -2.33
N LYS A 166 6.53 -4.53 -2.13
CA LYS A 166 5.97 -4.14 -0.84
C LYS A 166 4.49 -4.49 -0.80
N LEU A 167 4.06 -5.19 0.24
CA LEU A 167 2.68 -5.55 0.51
C LEU A 167 2.29 -5.13 1.93
N ASP A 168 1.05 -4.70 2.12
CA ASP A 168 0.50 -4.49 3.46
C ASP A 168 -0.08 -5.80 4.00
N SER A 169 0.13 -6.04 5.30
CA SER A 169 -0.40 -7.22 5.97
C SER A 169 -1.93 -7.19 6.02
N PRO A 170 -2.62 -8.28 5.64
CA PRO A 170 -4.07 -8.32 5.67
C PRO A 170 -4.61 -8.26 7.11
N HIS A 171 -5.66 -7.46 7.34
CA HIS A 171 -6.33 -7.26 8.65
C HIS A 171 -6.81 -8.54 9.36
N LYS A 172 -6.95 -9.65 8.64
CA LYS A 172 -7.38 -10.95 9.22
C LYS A 172 -6.25 -11.99 9.26
N GLY A 173 -5.00 -11.56 9.05
CA GLY A 173 -3.83 -12.46 9.07
C GLY A 173 -3.94 -13.64 8.10
N SER A 174 -4.73 -13.55 7.03
CA SER A 174 -4.99 -14.66 6.13
C SER A 174 -3.86 -14.81 5.11
N PRO A 175 -3.13 -15.94 5.06
CA PRO A 175 -2.11 -16.19 4.02
C PRO A 175 -2.70 -16.15 2.61
N LYS A 176 -3.97 -16.54 2.48
CA LYS A 176 -4.73 -16.45 1.22
C LYS A 176 -4.81 -15.02 0.70
N GLN A 177 -5.16 -14.09 1.58
CA GLN A 177 -5.30 -12.69 1.21
C GLN A 177 -3.95 -12.09 0.84
N LEU A 178 -2.88 -12.47 1.54
CA LEU A 178 -1.52 -12.06 1.19
C LEU A 178 -1.12 -12.56 -0.20
N CYS A 179 -1.44 -13.81 -0.56
CA CYS A 179 -1.21 -14.34 -1.91
C CYS A 179 -2.00 -13.56 -2.98
N ILE A 180 -3.26 -13.20 -2.70
CA ILE A 180 -4.07 -12.40 -3.63
C ILE A 180 -3.46 -11.00 -3.82
N SER A 181 -3.07 -10.33 -2.74
CA SER A 181 -2.40 -9.02 -2.81
C SER A 181 -1.06 -9.12 -3.56
N PHE A 182 -0.30 -10.19 -3.36
CA PHE A 182 0.92 -10.50 -4.11
C PHE A 182 0.65 -10.58 -5.61
N PHE A 183 -0.31 -11.42 -6.04
CA PHE A 183 -0.59 -11.58 -7.47
C PHE A 183 -1.09 -10.30 -8.12
N ARG A 184 -1.90 -9.49 -7.42
CA ARG A 184 -2.35 -8.19 -7.91
C ARG A 184 -1.18 -7.23 -8.10
N SER A 185 -0.30 -7.12 -7.09
CA SER A 185 0.85 -6.22 -7.17
C SER A 185 1.84 -6.63 -8.26
N MET A 186 1.98 -7.94 -8.52
CA MET A 186 2.75 -8.44 -9.67
C MET A 186 2.08 -8.11 -11.01
N ASP A 187 0.75 -8.23 -11.10
CA ASP A 187 0.00 -7.86 -12.30
C ASP A 187 0.09 -6.37 -12.61
N ASP A 188 0.01 -5.51 -11.60
CA ASP A 188 0.14 -4.06 -11.76
C ASP A 188 1.56 -3.67 -12.24
N LEU A 189 2.60 -4.38 -11.76
CA LEU A 189 4.00 -4.10 -12.12
C LEU A 189 4.40 -4.67 -13.50
N LEU A 190 3.87 -5.84 -13.87
CA LEU A 190 4.30 -6.58 -15.05
C LEU A 190 3.29 -6.56 -16.20
N GLY A 191 2.06 -6.09 -15.96
CA GLY A 191 0.95 -6.17 -16.92
C GLY A 191 0.44 -7.61 -17.14
N THR A 192 0.65 -8.48 -16.15
CA THR A 192 0.25 -9.90 -16.21
C THR A 192 -1.19 -10.12 -15.75
N ARG A 193 -1.63 -11.38 -15.67
CA ARG A 193 -2.97 -11.77 -15.19
C ARG A 193 -2.92 -12.91 -14.17
N TYR A 194 -1.90 -12.92 -13.31
CA TYR A 194 -1.73 -13.92 -12.26
C TYR A 194 -2.86 -13.89 -11.22
N SER A 195 -3.41 -12.71 -10.88
CA SER A 195 -4.54 -12.64 -9.96
C SER A 195 -5.78 -13.31 -10.54
N ALA A 196 -6.02 -13.22 -11.84
CA ALA A 196 -7.14 -13.91 -12.47
C ALA A 196 -6.90 -15.42 -12.59
N GLN A 197 -5.65 -15.83 -12.86
CA GLN A 197 -5.28 -17.23 -13.04
C GLN A 197 -5.20 -17.99 -11.71
N PHE A 198 -4.48 -17.45 -10.73
CA PHE A 198 -4.11 -18.10 -9.48
C PHE A 198 -4.81 -17.52 -8.26
N GLY A 199 -5.34 -16.28 -8.35
CA GLY A 199 -6.04 -15.58 -7.26
C GLY A 199 -7.48 -16.00 -7.00
N SER A 200 -7.97 -17.10 -7.59
CA SER A 200 -9.37 -17.52 -7.47
C SER A 200 -9.72 -17.98 -6.05
N SER A 201 -10.87 -17.54 -5.54
CA SER A 201 -11.37 -17.90 -4.19
C SER A 201 -11.60 -19.41 -4.00
N ARG A 202 -11.72 -20.19 -5.09
CA ARG A 202 -11.92 -21.64 -5.04
C ARG A 202 -10.65 -22.45 -4.78
N ARG A 203 -9.45 -21.85 -4.93
CA ARG A 203 -8.17 -22.54 -4.71
C ARG A 203 -7.81 -22.61 -3.22
N SER A 204 -7.11 -23.67 -2.84
CA SER A 204 -6.57 -23.80 -1.48
C SER A 204 -5.42 -22.82 -1.25
N VAL A 205 -5.11 -22.56 0.02
CA VAL A 205 -3.97 -21.70 0.39
C VAL A 205 -2.68 -22.32 -0.11
N ASP A 206 -2.48 -23.62 0.12
CA ASP A 206 -1.26 -24.33 -0.31
C ASP A 206 -1.06 -24.24 -1.83
N GLU A 207 -2.12 -24.40 -2.63
CA GLU A 207 -2.04 -24.25 -4.09
C GLU A 207 -1.64 -22.82 -4.48
N MET A 208 -2.19 -21.79 -3.81
CA MET A 208 -1.79 -20.40 -4.03
C MET A 208 -0.33 -20.14 -3.66
N MET A 209 0.16 -20.75 -2.58
CA MET A 209 1.55 -20.62 -2.15
C MET A 209 2.50 -21.21 -3.19
N VAL A 210 2.16 -22.38 -3.76
CA VAL A 210 2.95 -23.01 -4.84
C VAL A 210 3.04 -22.07 -6.04
N HIS A 211 1.93 -21.46 -6.44
CA HIS A 211 1.92 -20.50 -7.55
C HIS A 211 2.69 -19.22 -7.23
N MET A 212 2.56 -18.69 -6.02
CA MET A 212 3.32 -17.51 -5.58
C MET A 212 4.83 -17.80 -5.61
N ALA A 213 5.25 -18.97 -5.14
CA ALA A 213 6.63 -19.42 -5.20
C ALA A 213 7.16 -19.47 -6.64
N HIS A 214 6.36 -20.04 -7.54
CA HIS A 214 6.73 -20.15 -8.94
C HIS A 214 6.84 -18.77 -9.61
N VAL A 215 5.83 -17.91 -9.45
CA VAL A 215 5.82 -16.55 -10.01
C VAL A 215 7.01 -15.71 -9.49
N ALA A 216 7.30 -15.79 -8.19
CA ALA A 216 8.43 -15.08 -7.62
C ALA A 216 9.78 -15.57 -8.14
N ASN A 217 9.93 -16.88 -8.43
CA ASN A 217 11.15 -17.41 -9.05
C ASN A 217 11.25 -17.05 -10.54
N LEU A 218 10.13 -17.10 -11.27
CA LEU A 218 10.06 -16.72 -12.70
C LEU A 218 10.50 -15.27 -12.92
N HIS A 219 10.09 -14.37 -12.03
CA HIS A 219 10.42 -12.94 -12.09
C HIS A 219 11.58 -12.54 -11.19
N ALA A 220 12.35 -13.51 -10.70
CA ALA A 220 13.52 -13.30 -9.84
C ALA A 220 13.28 -12.25 -8.74
N LEU A 221 12.20 -12.40 -7.97
CA LEU A 221 11.80 -11.43 -6.94
C LEU A 221 12.91 -11.21 -5.91
N GLY A 222 13.51 -10.03 -5.85
CA GLY A 222 14.66 -9.75 -4.98
C GLY A 222 14.33 -9.82 -3.51
N VAL A 223 13.39 -8.99 -3.07
CA VAL A 223 12.95 -8.90 -1.66
C VAL A 223 11.44 -8.72 -1.58
N LEU A 224 10.80 -9.42 -0.65
CA LEU A 224 9.39 -9.21 -0.28
C LEU A 224 9.30 -8.44 1.03
N ILE A 225 8.70 -7.25 1.02
CA ILE A 225 8.42 -6.47 2.23
C ILE A 225 6.95 -6.64 2.61
N VAL A 226 6.70 -7.01 3.87
CA VAL A 226 5.36 -7.09 4.47
C VAL A 226 5.26 -6.04 5.57
N ASP A 227 4.47 -4.99 5.33
CA ASP A 227 4.25 -3.87 6.25
C ASP A 227 3.06 -4.13 7.17
N GLU A 228 2.97 -3.40 8.29
CA GLU A 228 1.89 -3.47 9.28
C GLU A 228 1.61 -4.90 9.81
N ILE A 229 2.67 -5.67 10.07
CA ILE A 229 2.58 -7.09 10.47
C ILE A 229 1.77 -7.31 11.77
N GLN A 230 1.58 -6.27 12.59
CA GLN A 230 0.75 -6.36 13.79
C GLN A 230 -0.73 -6.66 13.50
N HIS A 231 -1.24 -6.32 12.31
CA HIS A 231 -2.60 -6.66 11.86
C HIS A 231 -2.88 -8.18 11.90
N ILE A 232 -1.83 -9.01 11.93
CA ILE A 232 -1.97 -10.46 12.06
C ILE A 232 -2.54 -10.85 13.43
N ARG A 233 -2.22 -10.11 14.51
CA ARG A 233 -2.69 -10.41 15.88
C ARG A 233 -4.18 -10.19 16.06
N GLU A 234 -4.77 -9.32 15.25
CA GLU A 234 -6.20 -9.02 15.28
C GLU A 234 -7.05 -10.17 14.69
N ALA A 235 -6.39 -11.15 14.05
CA ALA A 235 -7.04 -12.34 13.53
C ALA A 235 -7.41 -13.32 14.66
N PRO A 236 -8.69 -13.70 14.83
CA PRO A 236 -9.06 -14.72 15.81
C PRO A 236 -8.54 -16.11 15.38
N GLY A 237 -7.81 -16.78 16.27
CA GLY A 237 -7.45 -18.21 16.16
C GLY A 237 -6.13 -18.52 15.43
N ALA A 238 -6.07 -19.66 14.73
CA ALA A 238 -4.85 -20.25 14.13
C ALA A 238 -4.29 -19.52 12.88
N GLY A 239 -4.90 -18.40 12.46
CA GLY A 239 -4.49 -17.67 11.26
C GLY A 239 -3.11 -17.02 11.38
N ALA A 240 -2.77 -16.52 12.58
CA ALA A 240 -1.49 -15.88 12.84
C ALA A 240 -0.31 -16.85 12.72
N GLU A 241 -0.44 -18.05 13.30
CA GLU A 241 0.57 -19.11 13.20
C GLU A 241 0.71 -19.62 11.76
N ALA A 242 -0.42 -19.83 11.06
CA ALA A 242 -0.42 -20.24 9.67
C ALA A 242 0.31 -19.23 8.76
N LEU A 243 0.13 -17.93 9.00
CA LEU A 243 0.82 -16.88 8.25
C LEU A 243 2.29 -16.77 8.62
N LEU A 244 2.66 -16.98 9.88
CA LEU A 244 4.06 -17.00 10.28
C LEU A 244 4.79 -18.19 9.64
N ASN A 245 4.20 -19.38 9.72
CA ASN A 245 4.71 -20.58 9.06
C ASN A 245 4.85 -20.35 7.56
N PHE A 246 3.86 -19.71 6.93
CA PHE A 246 3.95 -19.31 5.52
C PHE A 246 5.18 -18.45 5.23
N LEU A 247 5.42 -17.39 6.00
CA LEU A 247 6.59 -16.51 5.80
C LEU A 247 7.92 -17.26 6.01
N VAL A 248 7.99 -18.16 7.00
CA VAL A 248 9.15 -19.03 7.21
C VAL A 248 9.36 -19.95 6.01
N THR A 249 8.29 -20.54 5.47
CA THR A 249 8.34 -21.38 4.27
C THR A 249 8.79 -20.59 3.03
N LEU A 250 8.40 -19.32 2.89
CA LEU A 250 8.88 -18.47 1.79
C LEU A 250 10.42 -18.32 1.84
N VAL A 251 10.97 -18.04 3.02
CA VAL A 251 12.42 -17.86 3.20
C VAL A 251 13.18 -19.17 3.02
N ASN A 252 12.72 -20.24 3.67
CA ASN A 252 13.45 -21.51 3.74
C ASN A 252 13.30 -22.36 2.48
N THR A 253 12.09 -22.45 1.92
CA THR A 253 11.77 -23.38 0.82
C THR A 253 11.87 -22.72 -0.54
N ILE A 254 11.50 -21.44 -0.65
CA ILE A 254 11.49 -20.73 -1.93
C ILE A 254 12.80 -19.96 -2.12
N GLY A 255 13.39 -19.46 -1.03
CA GLY A 255 14.64 -18.71 -1.06
C GLY A 255 14.45 -17.26 -1.48
N ILE A 256 13.36 -16.64 -1.03
CA ILE A 256 13.10 -15.21 -1.22
C ILE A 256 13.37 -14.49 0.09
N PRO A 257 14.25 -13.47 0.12
CA PRO A 257 14.41 -12.61 1.27
C PRO A 257 13.12 -11.89 1.66
N VAL A 258 12.81 -11.86 2.96
CA VAL A 258 11.58 -11.23 3.48
C VAL A 258 11.92 -10.19 4.54
N ILE A 259 11.32 -9.00 4.41
CA ILE A 259 11.39 -7.93 5.40
C ILE A 259 10.02 -7.76 6.04
N LEU A 260 9.97 -7.78 7.37
CA LEU A 260 8.74 -7.54 8.12
C LEU A 260 8.82 -6.16 8.78
N ILE A 261 7.82 -5.31 8.57
CA ILE A 261 7.71 -4.00 9.22
C ILE A 261 6.48 -4.02 10.13
N GLY A 262 6.60 -3.52 11.35
CA GLY A 262 5.46 -3.43 12.26
C GLY A 262 5.71 -2.67 13.55
N THR A 263 4.65 -2.60 14.36
CA THR A 263 4.69 -1.94 15.68
C THR A 263 5.27 -2.84 16.77
N MET A 264 5.49 -2.29 17.97
CA MET A 264 5.90 -3.08 19.14
C MET A 264 4.89 -4.19 19.48
N GLY A 265 3.61 -4.01 19.15
CA GLY A 265 2.60 -5.06 19.23
C GLY A 265 2.95 -6.33 18.44
N ALA A 266 3.75 -6.27 17.38
CA ALA A 266 4.19 -7.43 16.62
C ALA A 266 5.38 -8.20 17.23
N LEU A 267 6.04 -7.64 18.26
CA LEU A 267 7.26 -8.22 18.83
C LEU A 267 7.09 -9.68 19.31
N PRO A 268 5.98 -10.06 20.00
CA PRO A 268 5.78 -11.46 20.42
C PRO A 268 5.71 -12.44 19.24
N LEU A 269 5.06 -12.05 18.13
CA LEU A 269 4.98 -12.88 16.91
C LEU A 269 6.37 -13.16 16.34
N LEU A 270 7.24 -12.15 16.36
CA LEU A 270 8.57 -12.22 15.79
C LEU A 270 9.55 -12.98 16.70
N GLN A 271 9.30 -13.02 18.02
CA GLN A 271 10.11 -13.74 19.00
C GLN A 271 9.84 -15.26 19.02
N GLY A 272 8.71 -15.73 18.48
CA GLY A 272 8.36 -17.14 18.31
C GLY A 272 9.12 -17.86 17.19
N ASP A 273 8.45 -18.65 16.37
CA ASP A 273 9.07 -19.54 15.36
C ASP A 273 9.92 -18.80 14.32
N PHE A 274 9.56 -17.56 13.99
CA PHE A 274 10.33 -16.70 13.08
C PHE A 274 11.71 -16.33 13.63
N ARG A 275 11.95 -16.52 14.93
CA ARG A 275 13.28 -16.37 15.54
C ARG A 275 14.30 -17.35 14.95
N GLN A 276 13.88 -18.52 14.48
CA GLN A 276 14.78 -19.49 13.85
C GLN A 276 15.22 -19.03 12.46
N ALA A 277 14.27 -18.56 11.63
CA ALA A 277 14.56 -17.97 10.32
C ALA A 277 15.50 -16.76 10.42
N ARG A 278 15.31 -15.90 11.44
CA ARG A 278 16.20 -14.76 11.69
C ARG A 278 17.59 -15.15 12.19
N ARG A 279 17.69 -16.12 13.11
CA ARG A 279 19.00 -16.58 13.64
C ARG A 279 19.87 -17.25 12.58
N ALA A 280 19.28 -17.96 11.62
CA ALA A 280 20.01 -18.55 10.50
C ALA A 280 20.65 -17.49 9.57
N SER A 281 20.09 -16.27 9.53
CA SER A 281 20.50 -15.21 8.60
C SER A 281 21.59 -14.25 9.10
N GLY A 282 21.80 -14.14 10.42
CA GLY A 282 22.76 -13.21 11.03
C GLY A 282 22.39 -11.71 10.97
N LEU A 283 21.34 -11.30 10.24
CA LEU A 283 20.97 -9.87 10.07
C LEU A 283 20.12 -9.28 11.21
N GLY A 284 19.54 -10.13 12.07
CA GLY A 284 18.86 -9.74 13.30
C GLY A 284 17.54 -8.97 13.11
N SER A 285 17.14 -8.20 14.13
CA SER A 285 16.05 -7.19 14.05
C SER A 285 16.60 -5.80 14.30
N LEU A 286 16.03 -4.81 13.61
CA LEU A 286 16.25 -3.41 13.89
C LEU A 286 15.05 -2.89 14.70
N VAL A 287 15.32 -2.46 15.92
CA VAL A 287 14.33 -1.80 16.78
C VAL A 287 14.49 -0.30 16.54
N TRP A 288 13.43 0.33 16.03
CA TRP A 288 13.35 1.75 15.77
C TRP A 288 12.64 2.42 16.93
N GLU A 289 13.44 2.94 17.86
CA GLU A 289 12.96 3.61 19.05
C GLU A 289 12.76 5.10 18.80
N ARG A 290 11.84 5.71 19.56
CA ARG A 290 11.57 7.15 19.56
C ARG A 290 12.86 7.95 19.75
N MET A 291 12.93 9.12 19.13
CA MET A 291 14.08 9.99 19.31
C MET A 291 14.13 10.48 20.76
N GLU A 292 15.24 10.24 21.44
CA GLU A 292 15.48 10.85 22.74
C GLU A 292 15.80 12.34 22.58
N ASN A 293 15.69 13.12 23.65
CA ASN A 293 16.02 14.55 23.65
C ASN A 293 17.55 14.77 23.63
N GLU A 294 18.18 14.20 22.62
CA GLU A 294 19.62 14.07 22.42
C GLU A 294 20.04 14.89 21.18
N PRO A 295 21.34 15.03 20.88
CA PRO A 295 21.83 15.84 19.75
C PRO A 295 21.13 15.54 18.42
N THR A 296 20.76 14.28 18.18
CA THR A 296 20.02 13.86 16.97
C THR A 296 18.65 14.51 16.85
N TRP A 297 17.92 14.66 17.97
CA TRP A 297 16.64 15.38 18.00
C TRP A 297 16.82 16.87 17.74
N ASN A 298 17.82 17.47 18.38
CA ASN A 298 18.13 18.88 18.19
C ASN A 298 18.44 19.20 16.73
N TYR A 299 19.28 18.37 16.10
CA TYR A 299 19.59 18.46 14.68
C TYR A 299 18.34 18.34 13.81
N PHE A 300 17.50 17.34 14.04
CA PHE A 300 16.27 17.13 13.26
C PHE A 300 15.32 18.33 13.35
N VAL A 301 15.09 18.84 14.57
CA VAL A 301 14.21 19.99 14.81
C VAL A 301 14.78 21.25 14.19
N GLU A 302 16.09 21.50 14.30
CA GLU A 302 16.74 22.66 13.70
C GLU A 302 16.57 22.69 12.18
N ARG A 303 16.78 21.54 11.52
CA ARG A 303 16.60 21.40 10.07
C ARG A 303 15.14 21.58 9.65
N MET A 304 14.20 21.02 10.43
CA MET A 304 12.77 21.18 10.20
C MET A 304 12.31 22.63 10.38
N TRP A 305 12.85 23.33 11.39
CA TRP A 305 12.44 24.68 11.77
C TRP A 305 12.76 25.76 10.72
N ALA A 306 13.66 25.45 9.77
CA ALA A 306 13.94 26.31 8.62
C ALA A 306 12.72 26.53 7.72
N TYR A 307 11.78 25.58 7.70
CA TYR A 307 10.62 25.54 6.82
C TYR A 307 9.40 26.24 7.44
N GLN A 308 9.48 27.57 7.54
CA GLN A 308 8.39 28.43 8.03
C GLN A 308 7.76 29.24 6.89
N TRP A 309 6.45 29.05 6.68
CA TRP A 309 5.60 29.82 5.77
C TRP A 309 4.77 30.89 6.50
N THR A 310 5.07 31.17 7.77
CA THR A 310 4.56 32.34 8.49
C THR A 310 5.19 33.63 7.95
N ARG A 311 4.48 34.77 8.06
CA ARG A 311 5.03 36.06 7.62
C ARG A 311 6.29 36.46 8.38
N GLU A 312 6.34 36.13 9.66
CA GLU A 312 7.47 36.44 10.54
C GLU A 312 8.21 35.16 10.88
N ILE A 313 9.54 35.18 10.72
CA ILE A 313 10.40 34.06 11.08
C ILE A 313 10.56 34.07 12.59
N SER A 314 10.21 32.94 13.21
CA SER A 314 10.37 32.75 14.65
C SER A 314 11.70 32.04 14.91
N PRO A 315 12.58 32.55 15.79
CA PRO A 315 13.83 31.87 16.15
C PRO A 315 13.53 30.59 16.93
N LEU A 316 14.35 29.55 16.73
CA LEU A 316 14.26 28.33 17.53
C LEU A 316 14.91 28.58 18.89
N THR A 317 14.09 28.87 19.90
CA THR A 317 14.55 29.02 21.29
C THR A 317 14.56 27.67 22.00
N ASP A 318 15.32 27.55 23.10
CA ASP A 318 15.33 26.33 23.90
C ASP A 318 13.96 26.04 24.52
N GLU A 319 13.17 27.07 24.87
CA GLU A 319 11.79 26.88 25.33
C GLU A 319 10.90 26.24 24.25
N VAL A 320 11.00 26.71 23.00
CA VAL A 320 10.25 26.13 21.88
C VAL A 320 10.68 24.69 21.65
N ARG A 321 11.99 24.42 21.68
CA ARG A 321 12.52 23.05 21.50
C ARG A 321 12.01 22.10 22.58
N GLN A 322 11.99 22.56 23.82
CA GLN A 322 11.48 21.80 24.96
C GLN A 322 9.99 21.49 24.80
N VAL A 323 9.17 22.47 24.41
CA VAL A 323 7.72 22.25 24.16
C VAL A 323 7.49 21.27 23.01
N LEU A 324 8.24 21.39 21.92
CA LEU A 324 8.15 20.45 20.80
C LEU A 324 8.46 19.02 21.24
N TYR A 325 9.49 18.83 22.07
CA TYR A 325 9.82 17.51 22.61
C TYR A 325 8.77 17.01 23.60
N GLU A 326 8.28 17.87 24.51
CA GLU A 326 7.24 17.51 25.47
C GLU A 326 5.98 17.04 24.74
N GLU A 327 5.49 17.78 23.76
CA GLU A 327 4.23 17.47 23.07
C GLU A 327 4.35 16.39 21.99
N SER A 328 5.56 16.01 21.57
CA SER A 328 5.77 14.93 20.59
C SER A 328 6.37 13.64 21.15
N GLN A 329 7.07 13.73 22.29
CA GLN A 329 7.86 12.66 22.92
C GLN A 329 8.87 11.98 21.97
N GLY A 330 9.35 12.71 20.94
CA GLY A 330 10.31 12.18 19.97
C GLY A 330 9.69 11.36 18.84
N ILE A 331 8.36 11.40 18.67
CA ILE A 331 7.66 10.79 17.54
C ILE A 331 7.63 11.78 16.38
N VAL A 332 8.28 11.40 15.27
CA VAL A 332 8.50 12.27 14.11
C VAL A 332 7.20 12.75 13.47
N ASP A 333 6.23 11.86 13.23
CA ASP A 333 4.93 12.23 12.64
C ASP A 333 4.18 13.22 13.54
N VAL A 334 4.22 13.01 14.86
CA VAL A 334 3.58 13.92 15.83
C VAL A 334 4.24 15.30 15.81
N LEU A 335 5.57 15.35 15.78
CA LEU A 335 6.34 16.60 15.68
C LEU A 335 5.98 17.39 14.42
N ILE A 336 6.04 16.74 13.25
CA ILE A 336 5.78 17.39 11.96
C ILE A 336 4.35 17.91 11.92
N ASN A 337 3.38 17.11 12.35
CA ASN A 337 1.97 17.51 12.38
C ASN A 337 1.73 18.67 13.36
N LEU A 338 2.33 18.65 14.55
CA LEU A 338 2.26 19.76 15.50
C LEU A 338 2.82 21.05 14.87
N PHE A 339 3.98 20.98 14.22
CA PHE A 339 4.59 22.12 13.56
C PHE A 339 3.72 22.67 12.41
N MET A 340 3.17 21.78 11.58
CA MET A 340 2.24 22.15 10.51
C MET A 340 0.98 22.85 11.03
N MET A 341 0.34 22.28 12.06
CA MET A 341 -0.86 22.85 12.67
C MET A 341 -0.57 24.20 13.35
N ALA A 342 0.59 24.35 14.00
CA ALA A 342 0.99 25.61 14.61
C ALA A 342 1.19 26.73 13.58
N GLN A 343 1.83 26.43 12.45
CA GLN A 343 1.96 27.40 11.35
C GLN A 343 0.59 27.81 10.80
N LEU A 344 -0.28 26.83 10.55
CA LEU A 344 -1.62 27.07 10.03
C LEU A 344 -2.45 27.93 11.00
N ARG A 345 -2.36 27.67 12.29
CA ARG A 345 -3.02 28.45 13.34
C ARG A 345 -2.48 29.88 13.43
N ALA A 346 -1.16 30.06 13.37
CA ALA A 346 -0.53 31.39 13.35
C ALA A 346 -1.05 32.22 12.17
N ILE A 347 -1.14 31.61 10.99
CA ILE A 347 -1.68 32.26 9.78
C ILE A 347 -3.15 32.65 9.98
N GLN A 348 -4.00 31.75 10.49
CA GLN A 348 -5.41 32.06 10.78
C GLN A 348 -5.56 33.24 11.74
N LEU A 349 -4.78 33.26 12.82
CA LEU A 349 -4.81 34.34 13.81
C LEU A 349 -4.32 35.67 13.20
N GLY A 350 -3.35 35.62 12.28
CA GLY A 350 -2.92 36.79 11.52
C GLY A 350 -4.01 37.36 10.61
N VAL A 351 -4.80 36.49 9.98
CA VAL A 351 -5.93 36.89 9.12
C VAL A 351 -7.10 37.43 9.94
N LEU A 352 -7.51 36.71 11.00
CA LEU A 352 -8.71 37.03 11.80
C LEU A 352 -8.49 38.22 12.74
N ASN A 353 -7.36 38.22 13.47
CA ASN A 353 -7.14 39.12 14.60
C ASN A 353 -6.01 40.12 14.36
N ARG A 354 -5.44 40.18 13.14
CA ARG A 354 -4.25 40.98 12.79
C ARG A 354 -3.09 40.82 13.77
N ARG A 355 -2.97 39.64 14.39
CA ARG A 355 -1.85 39.31 15.27
C ARG A 355 -0.59 39.05 14.43
N PRO A 356 0.62 39.29 14.98
CA PRO A 356 1.85 38.90 14.32
C PRO A 356 1.84 37.38 14.12
N GLU A 357 2.17 36.94 12.91
CA GLU A 357 2.21 35.52 12.56
C GLU A 357 3.53 34.91 13.05
N ARG A 358 3.61 34.66 14.35
CA ARG A 358 4.77 34.04 15.02
C ARG A 358 4.38 32.71 15.64
N ILE A 359 5.37 31.83 15.72
CA ILE A 359 5.26 30.54 16.40
C ILE A 359 6.03 30.66 17.70
N ASP A 360 5.32 30.64 18.81
CA ASP A 360 5.88 30.65 20.16
C ASP A 360 5.48 29.40 20.95
N ALA A 361 6.10 29.24 22.12
CA ALA A 361 5.84 28.11 23.01
C ALA A 361 4.36 28.08 23.49
N GLY A 362 3.72 29.25 23.62
CA GLY A 362 2.32 29.35 24.02
C GLY A 362 1.37 28.79 22.96
N LEU A 363 1.57 29.18 21.69
CA LEU A 363 0.80 28.70 20.55
C LEU A 363 0.94 27.18 20.37
N LEU A 364 2.15 26.65 20.51
CA LEU A 364 2.40 25.21 20.40
C LEU A 364 1.63 24.43 21.46
N ARG A 365 1.67 24.85 22.74
CA ARG A 365 0.89 24.24 23.82
C ARG A 365 -0.62 24.34 23.56
N GLN A 366 -1.09 25.49 23.07
CA GLN A 366 -2.50 25.67 22.71
C GLN A 366 -2.92 24.68 21.62
N VAL A 367 -2.18 24.61 20.52
CA VAL A 367 -2.46 23.72 19.38
C VAL A 367 -2.43 22.26 19.81
N ALA A 368 -1.47 21.84 20.63
CA ALA A 368 -1.45 20.48 21.17
C ALA A 368 -2.71 20.18 22.01
N SER A 369 -3.12 21.11 22.88
CA SER A 369 -4.30 20.93 23.73
C SER A 369 -5.64 20.92 22.97
N GLU A 370 -5.73 21.61 21.84
CA GLU A 370 -6.93 21.71 21.01
C GLU A 370 -7.00 20.57 19.97
N HIS A 371 -5.90 20.34 19.25
CA HIS A 371 -5.86 19.51 18.06
C HIS A 371 -5.13 18.17 18.23
N MET A 372 -4.56 17.86 19.40
CA MET A 372 -3.92 16.56 19.67
C MET A 372 -4.61 15.75 20.77
N ARG A 373 -5.86 16.08 21.09
CA ARG A 373 -6.64 15.44 22.17
C ARG A 373 -6.76 13.93 22.05
N LEU A 374 -6.84 13.41 20.82
CA LEU A 374 -6.96 11.97 20.56
C LEU A 374 -5.71 11.18 20.97
N ILE A 375 -4.53 11.78 20.79
CA ILE A 375 -3.24 11.14 21.09
C ILE A 375 -2.61 11.64 22.40
N ALA A 376 -3.19 12.65 23.04
CA ALA A 376 -2.73 13.16 24.33
C ALA A 376 -2.61 12.08 25.42
N PRO A 377 -3.53 11.09 25.56
CA PRO A 377 -3.36 10.00 26.51
C PRO A 377 -2.10 9.16 26.26
N MET A 378 -1.80 8.88 24.99
CA MET A 378 -0.60 8.16 24.56
C MET A 378 0.67 8.96 24.84
N ILE A 379 0.68 10.25 24.49
CA ILE A 379 1.82 11.16 24.78
C ILE A 379 2.06 11.24 26.29
N ASN A 380 1.01 11.35 27.09
CA ASN A 380 1.11 11.37 28.56
C ASN A 380 1.57 10.03 29.14
N ALA A 381 1.22 8.90 28.52
CA ALA A 381 1.77 7.59 28.89
C ALA A 381 3.28 7.53 28.61
N LEU A 382 3.72 8.02 27.44
CA LEU A 382 5.13 8.10 27.07
C LEU A 382 5.92 9.02 28.00
N LYS A 383 5.39 10.20 28.35
CA LYS A 383 5.98 11.13 29.34
C LYS A 383 6.25 10.45 30.69
N ARG A 384 5.32 9.59 31.13
CA ARG A 384 5.41 8.87 32.42
C ARG A 384 6.26 7.61 32.34
N GLY A 385 6.67 7.17 31.15
CA GLY A 385 7.39 5.91 30.94
C GLY A 385 6.57 4.66 31.28
N ASP A 386 5.24 4.76 31.27
CA ASP A 386 4.34 3.68 31.68
C ASP A 386 4.22 2.63 30.57
N ARG A 387 4.95 1.52 30.72
CA ARG A 387 5.03 0.44 29.72
C ARG A 387 3.69 -0.24 29.45
N GLU A 388 2.80 -0.33 30.44
CA GLU A 388 1.50 -0.98 30.27
C GLU A 388 0.52 -0.09 29.52
N ALA A 389 0.51 1.21 29.84
CA ALA A 389 -0.29 2.18 29.11
C ALA A 389 0.22 2.35 27.66
N ILE A 390 1.54 2.34 27.43
CA ILE A 390 2.11 2.41 26.08
C ILE A 390 1.69 1.22 25.21
N ALA A 391 1.59 0.01 25.80
CA ALA A 391 1.17 -1.18 25.07
C ALA A 391 -0.31 -1.15 24.62
N GLN A 392 -1.13 -0.26 25.19
CA GLN A 392 -2.54 -0.11 24.80
C GLN A 392 -2.74 0.82 23.59
N TYR A 393 -1.73 1.64 23.26
CA TYR A 393 -1.79 2.60 22.15
C TYR A 393 -0.78 2.20 21.06
N ASP A 394 -1.19 1.27 20.20
CA ASP A 394 -0.36 0.78 19.09
C ASP A 394 -0.45 1.66 17.82
N ASP A 395 -1.46 2.54 17.70
CA ASP A 395 -1.75 3.28 16.46
C ASP A 395 -1.88 4.80 16.64
N ILE A 396 -1.28 5.56 15.71
CA ILE A 396 -1.26 7.04 15.63
C ILE A 396 -2.08 7.54 14.42
N ARG A 397 -2.59 6.66 13.56
CA ARG A 397 -3.45 7.02 12.40
C ARG A 397 -4.57 8.04 12.72
N PRO A 398 -5.24 8.01 13.89
CA PRO A 398 -6.26 9.02 14.22
C PRO A 398 -5.77 10.48 14.16
N MET A 399 -4.46 10.72 14.37
CA MET A 399 -3.87 12.05 14.28
C MET A 399 -3.80 12.55 12.82
N GLN A 400 -3.52 11.66 11.87
CA GLN A 400 -3.36 12.02 10.46
C GLN A 400 -4.70 12.50 9.87
N ASP A 401 -5.78 11.83 10.24
CA ASP A 401 -7.15 12.23 9.88
C ASP A 401 -7.51 13.59 10.50
N GLN A 402 -7.14 13.82 11.77
CA GLN A 402 -7.37 15.07 12.45
C GLN A 402 -6.62 16.24 11.79
N VAL A 403 -5.37 16.03 11.36
CA VAL A 403 -4.60 17.03 10.61
C VAL A 403 -5.30 17.37 9.29
N LEU A 404 -5.80 16.38 8.55
CA LEU A 404 -6.56 16.63 7.32
C LEU A 404 -7.81 17.47 7.58
N GLN A 405 -8.55 17.20 8.67
CA GLN A 405 -9.70 18.00 9.09
C GLN A 405 -9.30 19.45 9.40
N VAL A 406 -8.25 19.65 10.22
CA VAL A 406 -7.75 20.99 10.57
C VAL A 406 -7.33 21.79 9.33
N PHE A 407 -6.70 21.13 8.35
CA PHE A 407 -6.37 21.75 7.07
C PHE A 407 -7.62 22.13 6.26
N SER A 408 -8.63 21.25 6.19
CA SER A 408 -9.90 21.52 5.52
C SER A 408 -10.65 22.69 6.15
N ASP A 409 -10.74 22.72 7.48
CA ASP A 409 -11.38 23.79 8.23
C ASP A 409 -10.63 25.11 8.03
N ALA A 410 -9.30 25.06 8.06
CA ALA A 410 -8.48 26.23 7.82
C ALA A 410 -8.66 26.80 6.42
N LEU A 411 -8.73 25.96 5.39
CA LEU A 411 -8.99 26.44 4.03
C LEU A 411 -10.38 27.07 3.92
N SER A 412 -11.37 26.51 4.62
CA SER A 412 -12.76 27.02 4.63
C SER A 412 -12.91 28.37 5.33
N CYS A 413 -12.07 28.67 6.33
CA CYS A 413 -12.12 29.93 7.08
C CYS A 413 -11.34 31.09 6.45
N MET A 414 -10.64 30.88 5.32
CA MET A 414 -9.73 31.87 4.75
C MET A 414 -10.42 32.74 3.69
N PRO A 415 -10.34 34.08 3.77
CA PRO A 415 -10.96 34.96 2.79
C PRO A 415 -10.22 34.82 1.45
N GLY A 416 -10.90 34.30 0.43
CA GLY A 416 -10.31 34.06 -0.89
C GLY A 416 -11.16 33.29 -1.89
N GLN A 417 -12.25 32.64 -1.47
CA GLN A 417 -13.26 32.14 -2.40
C GLN A 417 -14.55 32.93 -2.22
N PRO A 418 -15.18 33.44 -3.31
CA PRO A 418 -16.60 33.75 -3.25
C PRO A 418 -17.29 32.41 -3.03
N VAL A 419 -17.61 32.11 -1.78
CA VAL A 419 -18.58 31.07 -1.46
C VAL A 419 -19.89 31.59 -1.99
N LEU A 420 -20.17 31.28 -3.26
CA LEU A 420 -21.53 31.25 -3.77
C LEU A 420 -22.21 30.23 -2.86
N ALA A 421 -22.84 30.73 -1.82
CA ALA A 421 -23.48 29.93 -0.82
C ALA A 421 -24.69 29.26 -1.47
N THR A 422 -24.48 28.15 -2.17
CA THR A 422 -25.47 27.10 -2.27
C THR A 422 -25.56 26.52 -0.87
N ARG A 423 -26.30 27.24 -0.01
CA ARG A 423 -26.84 26.69 1.22
C ARG A 423 -27.74 25.56 0.78
N SER A 424 -27.23 24.33 0.74
CA SER A 424 -28.09 23.19 1.02
C SER A 424 -28.69 23.45 2.39
N PRO A 425 -30.02 23.59 2.52
CA PRO A 425 -30.59 23.84 3.83
C PRO A 425 -30.45 22.55 4.64
N VAL A 426 -29.49 22.54 5.55
CA VAL A 426 -29.62 21.80 6.81
C VAL A 426 -30.82 22.43 7.50
N ALA A 427 -31.91 21.68 7.58
CA ALA A 427 -33.17 22.11 8.18
C ALA A 427 -32.94 22.47 9.65
N SER A 428 -32.78 23.77 9.91
CA SER A 428 -33.02 24.36 11.22
C SER A 428 -34.52 24.36 11.46
N VAL A 429 -34.95 23.65 12.50
CA VAL A 429 -36.30 23.74 13.07
C VAL A 429 -36.51 25.17 13.53
N THR A 430 -37.27 25.93 12.76
CA THR A 430 -37.95 27.15 13.23
C THR A 430 -39.42 26.99 12.87
N THR A 431 -40.22 26.79 13.91
CA THR A 431 -41.65 27.00 13.91
C THR A 431 -41.97 28.42 13.48
N GLU A 432 -42.69 28.60 12.38
CA GLU A 432 -43.62 29.71 12.21
C GLU A 432 -44.67 29.39 11.12
N LYS A 433 -45.85 29.95 11.34
CA LYS A 433 -47.16 29.53 10.82
C LYS A 433 -47.44 29.97 9.38
N ALA A 434 -48.37 29.21 8.78
CA ALA A 434 -49.41 29.59 7.81
C ALA A 434 -49.03 29.66 6.31
N ALA A 435 -49.53 28.71 5.52
CA ALA A 435 -50.60 28.94 4.53
C ALA A 435 -50.90 27.64 3.75
N SER A 436 -52.18 27.38 3.54
CA SER A 436 -52.74 26.27 2.78
C SER A 436 -52.42 26.35 1.28
N THR A 437 -51.76 25.34 0.73
CA THR A 437 -51.80 24.99 -0.70
C THR A 437 -51.53 23.50 -0.84
N ASN A 438 -52.38 22.80 -1.60
CA ASN A 438 -52.38 21.35 -1.82
C ASN A 438 -50.97 20.76 -1.94
N LEU A 439 -50.57 19.92 -0.99
CA LEU A 439 -49.34 19.15 -1.07
C LEU A 439 -49.50 18.10 -2.18
N ASP A 440 -48.51 18.07 -3.09
CA ASP A 440 -48.40 17.06 -4.12
C ASP A 440 -47.94 15.72 -3.48
N VAL A 441 -48.92 14.94 -3.03
CA VAL A 441 -48.72 13.69 -2.27
C VAL A 441 -47.88 12.68 -3.07
N ARG A 442 -47.99 12.68 -4.40
CA ARG A 442 -47.23 11.81 -5.31
C ARG A 442 -45.73 12.12 -5.31
N GLY A 443 -45.36 13.40 -5.31
CA GLY A 443 -43.96 13.83 -5.31
C GLY A 443 -43.19 13.45 -4.05
N ILE A 444 -43.90 13.19 -2.95
CA ILE A 444 -43.31 12.76 -1.67
C ILE A 444 -43.20 11.22 -1.61
N LEU A 445 -44.18 10.50 -2.16
CA LEU A 445 -44.26 9.03 -2.09
C LEU A 445 -43.22 8.30 -2.93
N LEU A 446 -42.97 8.76 -4.17
CA LEU A 446 -42.05 8.11 -5.10
C LEU A 446 -40.61 7.96 -4.57
N PRO A 447 -39.93 9.03 -4.10
CA PRO A 447 -38.56 8.89 -3.60
C PRO A 447 -38.47 8.04 -2.33
N ILE A 448 -39.51 7.99 -1.50
CA ILE A 448 -39.55 7.14 -0.30
C ILE A 448 -39.65 5.66 -0.68
N LEU A 449 -40.45 5.32 -1.69
CA LEU A 449 -40.60 3.94 -2.16
C LEU A 449 -39.35 3.45 -2.91
N GLU A 450 -38.66 4.32 -3.64
CA GLU A 450 -37.35 4.02 -4.23
C GLU A 450 -36.28 3.77 -3.16
N GLN A 451 -36.25 4.58 -2.09
CA GLN A 451 -35.35 4.34 -0.95
C GLN A 451 -35.65 3.02 -0.22
N LEU A 452 -36.91 2.55 -0.27
CA LEU A 452 -37.31 1.25 0.25
C LEU A 452 -37.00 0.08 -0.70
N GLY A 453 -36.36 0.33 -1.84
CA GLY A 453 -35.83 -0.68 -2.76
C GLY A 453 -36.76 -1.11 -3.88
N LEU A 454 -37.82 -0.34 -4.17
CA LEU A 454 -38.70 -0.57 -5.33
C LEU A 454 -38.15 0.14 -6.57
N ALA A 455 -38.21 -0.52 -7.73
CA ALA A 455 -37.93 0.12 -9.01
C ALA A 455 -39.00 1.19 -9.30
N GLY A 456 -38.59 2.38 -9.78
CA GLY A 456 -39.47 3.54 -9.95
C GLY A 456 -40.74 3.24 -10.76
N ASP A 457 -40.61 2.42 -11.80
CA ASP A 457 -41.69 1.99 -12.69
C ASP A 457 -42.79 1.22 -11.94
N ILE A 458 -42.41 0.43 -10.92
CA ILE A 458 -43.33 -0.35 -10.09
C ILE A 458 -43.94 0.53 -9.00
N ALA A 459 -43.16 1.48 -8.46
CA ALA A 459 -43.61 2.41 -7.44
C ALA A 459 -44.72 3.34 -7.97
N GLU A 460 -44.60 3.84 -9.20
CA GLU A 460 -45.64 4.68 -9.83
C GLU A 460 -46.98 3.96 -9.96
N ILE A 461 -46.96 2.69 -10.38
CA ILE A 461 -48.18 1.87 -10.54
C ILE A 461 -48.85 1.63 -9.19
N LEU A 462 -48.07 1.29 -8.16
CA LEU A 462 -48.58 1.00 -6.83
C LEU A 462 -49.14 2.25 -6.12
N VAL A 463 -48.54 3.42 -6.34
CA VAL A 463 -49.05 4.70 -5.82
C VAL A 463 -50.35 5.09 -6.51
N ALA A 464 -50.44 4.93 -7.83
CA ALA A 464 -51.68 5.19 -8.57
C ALA A 464 -52.82 4.26 -8.12
N GLU A 465 -52.53 2.97 -7.91
CA GLU A 465 -53.50 1.99 -7.40
C GLU A 465 -53.97 2.35 -5.97
N ALA A 466 -53.04 2.68 -5.07
CA ALA A 466 -53.34 3.02 -3.67
C ALA A 466 -54.16 4.33 -3.54
N GLU A 467 -53.91 5.32 -4.39
CA GLU A 467 -54.70 6.56 -4.41
C GLU A 467 -56.12 6.35 -4.92
N THR A 468 -56.32 5.43 -5.89
CA THR A 468 -57.67 5.10 -6.39
C THR A 468 -58.51 4.33 -5.38
N GLU A 469 -57.88 3.45 -4.60
CA GLU A 469 -58.57 2.66 -3.58
C GLU A 469 -58.89 3.46 -2.31
N HIS A 470 -58.05 4.44 -1.96
CA HIS A 470 -58.19 5.23 -0.74
C HIS A 470 -57.90 6.73 -0.94
N PRO A 471 -58.85 7.49 -1.53
CA PRO A 471 -58.68 8.92 -1.72
C PRO A 471 -58.71 9.68 -0.38
N GLY A 472 -57.65 10.45 -0.10
CA GLY A 472 -57.58 11.36 1.07
C GLY A 472 -56.79 10.86 2.28
N LEU A 473 -56.10 9.71 2.19
CA LEU A 473 -55.20 9.24 3.25
C LEU A 473 -53.85 9.98 3.23
N SER A 474 -53.19 10.04 4.40
CA SER A 474 -51.87 10.65 4.51
C SER A 474 -50.80 9.81 3.81
N ALA A 475 -49.71 10.44 3.37
CA ALA A 475 -48.63 9.76 2.66
C ALA A 475 -48.03 8.58 3.46
N LEU A 476 -47.99 8.67 4.79
CA LEU A 476 -47.49 7.60 5.66
C LEU A 476 -48.43 6.38 5.69
N ASP A 477 -49.73 6.61 5.68
CA ASP A 477 -50.73 5.54 5.69
C ASP A 477 -50.73 4.78 4.35
N LEU A 478 -50.54 5.49 3.24
CA LEU A 478 -50.41 4.90 1.91
C LEU A 478 -49.15 4.02 1.78
N VAL A 479 -48.00 4.44 2.34
CA VAL A 479 -46.79 3.59 2.40
C VAL A 479 -47.06 2.32 3.22
N GLY A 480 -47.79 2.44 4.34
CA GLY A 480 -48.20 1.29 5.16
C GLY A 480 -49.03 0.27 4.38
N ILE A 481 -49.97 0.73 3.56
CA ILE A 481 -50.82 -0.14 2.74
C ILE A 481 -50.02 -0.80 1.60
N ILE A 482 -49.15 -0.03 0.93
CA ILE A 482 -48.30 -0.54 -0.16
C ILE A 482 -47.31 -1.60 0.37
N THR A 483 -46.70 -1.35 1.52
CA THR A 483 -45.76 -2.31 2.15
C THR A 483 -46.48 -3.57 2.67
N ALA A 484 -47.74 -3.46 3.13
CA ALA A 484 -48.58 -4.59 3.46
C ALA A 484 -48.94 -5.43 2.22
N LYS A 485 -49.39 -4.78 1.13
CA LYS A 485 -49.67 -5.45 -0.16
C LYS A 485 -48.44 -6.15 -0.75
N LEU A 486 -47.24 -5.62 -0.53
CA LEU A 486 -45.98 -6.24 -0.94
C LEU A 486 -45.57 -7.43 -0.05
N ARG A 487 -45.90 -7.41 1.25
CA ARG A 487 -45.66 -8.55 2.16
C ARG A 487 -46.56 -9.74 1.88
N ASP A 488 -47.81 -9.52 1.49
CA ASP A 488 -48.76 -10.59 1.17
C ASP A 488 -48.44 -11.28 -0.17
N ARG A 489 -47.61 -10.66 -1.02
CA ARG A 489 -47.04 -11.29 -2.23
C ARG A 489 -45.77 -12.10 -1.87
N VAL A 490 -45.95 -13.25 -1.23
CA VAL A 490 -44.88 -14.27 -1.10
C VAL A 490 -44.38 -14.68 -2.51
N PRO A 491 -43.06 -14.83 -2.73
CA PRO A 491 -42.52 -15.09 -4.06
C PRO A 491 -42.90 -16.48 -4.58
N ALA A 492 -43.60 -16.51 -5.72
CA ALA A 492 -43.76 -17.71 -6.52
C ALA A 492 -42.39 -18.12 -7.09
N ASN A 493 -41.90 -19.26 -6.62
CA ASN A 493 -40.68 -19.92 -7.05
C ASN A 493 -40.71 -20.20 -8.57
N PRO A 494 -39.78 -19.71 -9.41
CA PRO A 494 -39.81 -20.02 -10.83
C PRO A 494 -39.36 -21.47 -11.06
N SER A 495 -40.34 -22.31 -11.41
CA SER A 495 -40.14 -23.69 -11.82
C SER A 495 -39.25 -23.81 -13.08
N LYS A 496 -38.32 -24.76 -13.03
CA LYS A 496 -37.53 -25.24 -14.17
C LYS A 496 -38.44 -25.68 -15.32
N LYS A 497 -38.19 -25.19 -16.54
CA LYS A 497 -38.56 -25.89 -17.79
C LYS A 497 -37.48 -25.74 -18.88
N PRO A 498 -37.42 -26.67 -19.85
CA PRO A 498 -36.17 -27.21 -20.38
C PRO A 498 -35.69 -26.59 -21.70
N ARG A 499 -34.40 -26.87 -21.98
CA ARG A 499 -33.66 -26.82 -23.25
C ARG A 499 -34.52 -26.62 -24.52
N LYS A 500 -34.21 -25.56 -25.28
CA LYS A 500 -34.32 -25.55 -26.74
C LYS A 500 -32.97 -25.18 -27.35
N SER A 501 -32.40 -26.14 -28.07
CA SER A 501 -31.29 -26.01 -28.99
C SER A 501 -31.71 -25.13 -30.18
N THR A 502 -30.96 -24.08 -30.49
CA THR A 502 -30.94 -23.49 -31.83
C THR A 502 -29.54 -22.97 -32.14
N THR A 503 -28.86 -23.74 -32.99
CA THR A 503 -28.04 -23.28 -34.13
C THR A 503 -27.08 -22.11 -33.94
N SER A 504 -25.80 -22.49 -34.03
CA SER A 504 -24.64 -21.73 -34.51
C SER A 504 -24.95 -20.56 -35.46
N ALA A 505 -24.50 -19.38 -35.08
CA ALA A 505 -24.20 -18.28 -36.00
C ALA A 505 -22.83 -17.69 -35.62
N THR A 506 -21.81 -18.18 -36.31
CA THR A 506 -20.44 -17.64 -36.32
C THR A 506 -20.46 -16.23 -36.92
N LYS A 507 -20.03 -15.21 -36.17
CA LYS A 507 -19.58 -13.94 -36.74
C LYS A 507 -18.21 -13.56 -36.17
N THR A 508 -17.23 -13.85 -37.01
CA THR A 508 -15.89 -13.27 -37.16
C THR A 508 -15.62 -11.92 -36.48
N ALA A 509 -14.56 -11.86 -35.68
CA ALA A 509 -13.71 -10.68 -35.54
C ALA A 509 -12.30 -11.06 -36.02
N LYS A 510 -11.91 -10.58 -37.21
CA LYS A 510 -10.54 -10.75 -37.74
C LYS A 510 -9.61 -9.78 -37.01
N THR A 511 -8.68 -10.32 -36.24
CA THR A 511 -7.49 -9.61 -35.76
C THR A 511 -6.55 -9.37 -36.95
N PRO A 512 -5.87 -8.22 -37.08
CA PRO A 512 -4.91 -8.01 -38.17
C PRO A 512 -3.74 -8.99 -38.04
N LEU A 513 -3.41 -9.69 -39.13
CA LEU A 513 -2.23 -10.54 -39.21
C LEU A 513 -0.96 -9.67 -39.31
N PRO A 514 0.09 -9.93 -38.52
CA PRO A 514 1.38 -9.27 -38.65
C PRO A 514 2.08 -9.67 -39.96
N VAL A 515 2.84 -8.73 -40.53
CA VAL A 515 3.39 -8.74 -41.90
C VAL A 515 4.67 -9.59 -42.04
N ASP A 516 5.13 -10.21 -40.95
CA ASP A 516 6.40 -10.92 -40.93
C ASP A 516 6.23 -12.44 -41.18
N ALA A 517 6.99 -12.97 -42.13
CA ALA A 517 6.95 -14.38 -42.53
C ALA A 517 7.55 -15.31 -41.47
N GLN A 518 8.33 -14.77 -40.51
CA GLN A 518 8.96 -15.51 -39.42
C GLN A 518 8.14 -15.50 -38.11
N ASP A 519 6.99 -14.81 -38.06
CA ASP A 519 6.14 -14.81 -36.86
C ASP A 519 5.50 -16.20 -36.65
N LEU A 520 5.64 -16.72 -35.43
CA LEU A 520 5.06 -17.98 -34.97
C LEU A 520 3.54 -18.05 -35.19
N ARG A 521 2.83 -16.92 -35.10
CA ARG A 521 1.37 -16.84 -35.31
C ARG A 521 1.01 -17.10 -36.77
N THR A 522 1.82 -16.58 -37.69
CA THR A 522 1.65 -16.77 -39.14
C THR A 522 1.90 -18.23 -39.49
N ILE A 523 2.97 -18.83 -38.95
CA ILE A 523 3.33 -20.24 -39.17
C ILE A 523 2.24 -21.20 -38.66
N ILE A 524 1.67 -20.93 -37.48
CA ILE A 524 0.59 -21.75 -36.91
C ILE A 524 -0.73 -21.57 -37.70
N SER A 525 -1.00 -20.36 -38.21
CA SER A 525 -2.20 -20.08 -39.00
C SER A 525 -2.16 -20.70 -40.41
N ALA A 526 -0.97 -20.91 -40.97
CA ALA A 526 -0.76 -21.54 -42.27
C ALA A 526 -0.78 -23.08 -42.24
N LYS A 527 -1.14 -23.67 -41.09
CA LYS A 527 -1.14 -25.13 -40.90
C LYS A 527 -2.19 -25.82 -41.77
N LYS A 528 -1.79 -26.89 -42.47
CA LYS A 528 -2.73 -27.81 -43.14
C LYS A 528 -3.57 -28.57 -42.11
N GLU A 529 -4.85 -28.80 -42.39
CA GLU A 529 -5.73 -29.57 -41.50
C GLU A 529 -5.13 -30.96 -41.22
N GLY A 530 -5.00 -31.33 -39.94
CA GLY A 530 -4.48 -32.63 -39.50
C GLY A 530 -3.03 -32.65 -38.97
N VAL A 531 -2.23 -31.60 -39.18
CA VAL A 531 -0.86 -31.51 -38.63
C VAL A 531 -0.91 -30.97 -37.20
N SER A 532 -0.01 -31.32 -36.26
CA SER A 532 0.00 -30.67 -34.93
C SER A 532 0.67 -29.28 -34.99
N ALA A 533 0.39 -28.38 -34.04
CA ALA A 533 1.06 -27.07 -34.02
C ALA A 533 2.58 -27.19 -33.83
N TYR A 534 3.02 -28.26 -33.15
CA TYR A 534 4.42 -28.57 -32.94
C TYR A 534 5.14 -28.95 -34.24
N ASP A 535 4.52 -29.80 -35.06
CA ASP A 535 5.13 -30.25 -36.33
C ASP A 535 5.25 -29.10 -37.35
N ALA A 536 4.29 -28.17 -37.34
CA ALA A 536 4.35 -26.97 -38.17
C ALA A 536 5.51 -26.04 -37.79
N LEU A 537 5.78 -25.89 -36.48
CA LEU A 537 6.90 -25.09 -35.98
C LEU A 537 8.25 -25.79 -36.18
N LEU A 538 8.29 -27.12 -36.10
CA LEU A 538 9.48 -27.93 -36.37
C LEU A 538 9.86 -27.89 -37.86
N ALA A 539 8.86 -27.96 -38.76
CA ALA A 539 9.07 -27.81 -40.20
C ALA A 539 9.55 -26.40 -40.60
N ALA A 540 9.13 -25.37 -39.86
CA ALA A 540 9.58 -23.99 -40.06
C ALA A 540 10.94 -23.70 -39.39
N GLY A 541 11.56 -24.68 -38.72
CA GLY A 541 12.86 -24.52 -38.05
C GLY A 541 12.83 -23.63 -36.80
N ALA A 542 11.64 -23.26 -36.31
CA ALA A 542 11.47 -22.41 -35.13
C ALA A 542 11.65 -23.19 -33.81
N VAL A 543 11.55 -24.52 -33.86
CA VAL A 543 11.68 -25.42 -32.72
C VAL A 543 12.59 -26.59 -33.10
N LYS A 544 13.54 -26.94 -32.22
CA LYS A 544 14.45 -28.09 -32.42
C LYS A 544 13.78 -29.41 -32.02
N PRO A 545 14.18 -30.56 -32.61
CA PRO A 545 13.69 -31.87 -32.20
C PRO A 545 14.11 -32.18 -30.75
N PRO A 546 13.30 -32.91 -29.96
CA PRO A 546 13.57 -33.15 -28.54
C PRO A 546 14.87 -33.90 -28.27
N MET A 547 15.34 -34.68 -29.26
CA MET A 547 16.53 -35.53 -29.17
C MET A 547 17.83 -34.82 -29.58
N ALA A 548 17.76 -33.61 -30.14
CA ALA A 548 18.96 -32.87 -30.57
C ALA A 548 19.72 -32.25 -29.38
N ASP A 549 19.05 -31.95 -28.28
CA ASP A 549 19.66 -31.38 -27.07
C ASP A 549 20.34 -32.44 -26.16
N LEU A 550 20.16 -33.73 -26.45
CA LEU A 550 20.82 -34.83 -25.72
C LEU A 550 22.19 -35.22 -26.30
N ALA A 551 22.59 -34.64 -27.44
CA ALA A 551 23.80 -35.00 -28.17
C ALA A 551 24.87 -33.88 -28.20
N SER A 552 24.78 -32.88 -27.33
CA SER A 552 25.79 -31.81 -27.18
C SER A 552 26.20 -31.59 -25.73
#